data_AF-A0A957QZY3-F1
#
_entry.id   AF-A0A957QZY3-F1
#
_cell.length_a   1.000
_cell.length_b   1.000
_cell.length_c   1.000
_cell.angle_alpha   90.00
_cell.angle_beta   90.00
_cell.angle_gamma   90.00
#
_symmetry.space_group_name_H-M   'P 1'
#
loop_
_entity.id
_entity.type
_entity.pdbx_description
1 polymer ?
#
loop_
_entity_poly.entity_id
_entity_poly.type
_entity_poly.pdbx_seq_one_letter_code
_entity_poly.pdbx_strand_id
1 'polypeptide(L)' 'MLSAAAIAAALTTRWLGRTLEYYPELGSTNVRLAELAAAGAPAGTLVITDHQTAGRGRLGRRWEAPPGS' A
#
# COMPACT_ATOMS: atom_id res chain seq x y z
N MET A 1 -9.03 -2.39 -12.57
CA MET A 1 -8.16 -1.33 -12.05
C MET A 1 -8.85 -0.68 -10.86
N LEU A 2 -8.17 -0.67 -9.71
CA LEU A 2 -8.58 0.16 -8.59
C LEU A 2 -8.17 1.61 -8.89
N SER A 3 -8.91 2.59 -8.39
CA SER A 3 -8.46 4.00 -8.41
C SER A 3 -8.33 4.50 -6.99
N ALA A 4 -7.26 5.27 -6.73
CA ALA A 4 -7.03 5.92 -5.45
C ALA A 4 -8.27 6.69 -4.96
N ALA A 5 -8.93 7.40 -5.88
CA ALA A 5 -10.14 8.17 -5.61
C ALA A 5 -11.33 7.29 -5.23
N ALA A 6 -11.58 6.19 -5.94
CA ALA A 6 -12.68 5.27 -5.61
C ALA A 6 -12.45 4.60 -4.25
N ILE A 7 -11.21 4.21 -3.95
CA ILE A 7 -10.86 3.64 -2.64
C ILE A 7 -11.05 4.68 -1.54
N ALA A 8 -10.52 5.89 -1.71
CA ALA A 8 -10.68 6.97 -0.73
C ALA A 8 -12.15 7.32 -0.47
N ALA A 9 -13.00 7.29 -1.52
CA ALA A 9 -14.43 7.53 -1.40
C ALA A 9 -15.17 6.40 -0.66
N ALA A 10 -14.71 5.15 -0.77
CA ALA A 10 -15.31 4.00 -0.09
C ALA A 10 -14.89 3.86 1.39
N LEU A 11 -13.78 4.48 1.78
CA LEU A 11 -13.26 4.42 3.15
C LEU A 11 -14.03 5.35 4.09
N THR A 12 -14.90 4.77 4.91
CA THR A 12 -15.66 5.44 5.98
C THR A 12 -14.95 5.43 7.34
N THR A 13 -13.73 4.91 7.37
CA THR A 13 -12.90 4.82 8.56
C THR A 13 -12.51 6.19 9.10
N ARG A 14 -12.47 6.31 10.44
CA ARG A 14 -12.14 7.57 11.13
C ARG A 14 -10.67 7.98 10.99
N TRP A 15 -9.75 7.02 10.97
CA TRP A 15 -8.31 7.27 11.02
C TRP A 15 -7.51 6.48 9.98
N LEU A 16 -7.94 5.26 9.65
CA LEU A 16 -7.28 4.43 8.65
C LEU A 16 -7.56 4.95 7.23
N GLY A 17 -6.54 4.98 6.38
CA GLY A 17 -6.64 5.34 4.96
C GLY A 17 -7.03 6.78 4.68
N ARG A 18 -6.85 7.70 5.64
CA ARG A 18 -7.07 9.15 5.43
C ARG A 18 -5.93 9.83 4.67
N THR A 19 -4.76 9.19 4.68
CA THR A 19 -3.63 9.48 3.79
C THR A 19 -3.40 8.23 2.95
N LEU A 20 -3.48 8.36 1.63
CA LEU A 20 -3.45 7.23 0.71
C LEU A 20 -2.47 7.51 -0.42
N GLU A 21 -1.51 6.59 -0.61
CA GLU A 21 -0.68 6.54 -1.81
C GLU A 21 -1.07 5.30 -2.64
N TYR A 22 -1.23 5.51 -3.94
CA TYR A 22 -1.54 4.45 -4.90
C TYR A 22 -0.45 4.37 -5.95
N TYR A 23 -0.04 3.15 -6.26
CA TYR A 23 0.95 2.85 -7.28
C TYR A 23 0.41 1.76 -8.22
N PRO A 24 0.51 1.90 -9.55
CA PRO A 24 0.19 0.79 -10.44
C PRO A 24 1.13 -0.40 -10.24
N GLU A 25 2.41 -0.12 -9.98
CA GLU A 25 3.42 -1.13 -9.65
C GLU A 25 4.37 -0.58 -8.60
N LEU A 26 4.78 -1.43 -7.66
CA LEU A 26 5.69 -1.07 -6.58
C LEU A 26 6.56 -2.27 -6.19
N GLY A 27 7.78 -2.03 -5.71
CA GLY A 27 8.62 -3.11 -5.16
C GLY A 27 7.95 -3.80 -3.97
N SER A 28 7.66 -3.05 -2.91
CA SER A 28 6.91 -3.56 -1.77
C SER A 28 6.13 -2.46 -1.05
N THR A 29 4.84 -2.69 -0.81
CA THR A 29 3.96 -1.79 -0.04
C THR A 29 4.48 -1.58 1.38
N ASN A 30 4.95 -2.65 2.04
CA ASN A 30 5.53 -2.56 3.38
C ASN A 30 6.82 -1.74 3.42
N VAL A 31 7.67 -1.85 2.39
CA VAL A 31 8.91 -1.05 2.33
C VAL A 31 8.56 0.42 2.16
N ARG A 32 7.66 0.73 1.22
CA ARG A 32 7.19 2.10 1.00
C ARG A 32 6.52 2.69 2.25
N LEU A 33 5.67 1.91 2.91
CA LEU A 33 5.00 2.37 4.14
C LEU A 33 6.01 2.61 5.28
N ALA A 34 7.09 1.82 5.36
CA ALA A 34 8.17 2.05 6.33
C ALA A 34 8.96 3.34 6.03
N GLU A 35 9.25 3.63 4.76
CA GLU A 35 9.87 4.90 4.34
C GLU A 35 9.00 6.10 4.71
N LEU A 36 7.70 6.02 4.42
CA LEU A 36 6.73 7.06 4.79
C LEU A 36 6.66 7.26 6.30
N ALA A 37 6.61 6.17 7.06
CA ALA A 37 6.62 6.25 8.52
C ALA A 37 7.90 6.90 9.05
N ALA A 38 9.06 6.56 8.49
CA ALA A 38 10.34 7.20 8.83
C ALA A 38 10.37 8.70 8.47
N ALA A 39 9.65 9.10 7.42
CA ALA A 39 9.47 10.49 7.03
C ALA A 39 8.37 11.23 7.84
N GLY A 40 7.75 10.58 8.83
CA GLY A 40 6.74 11.19 9.69
C GLY A 40 5.31 11.15 9.13
N ALA A 41 5.01 10.24 8.21
CA ALA A 41 3.65 10.06 7.73
C ALA A 41 2.68 9.74 8.88
N PRO A 42 1.44 10.28 8.85
CA PRO A 42 0.50 10.14 9.94
C PRO A 42 0.05 8.68 10.12
N ALA A 43 -0.32 8.34 11.36
CA ALA A 43 -0.92 7.05 11.66
C ALA A 43 -2.17 6.83 10.81
N GLY A 44 -2.32 5.61 10.28
CA GLY A 44 -3.38 5.27 9.34
C GLY A 44 -3.06 5.57 7.88
N THR A 45 -1.84 5.98 7.54
CA THR A 45 -1.40 6.04 6.13
C THR A 45 -1.54 4.66 5.47
N LEU A 46 -2.08 4.66 4.24
CA LEU A 46 -2.37 3.47 3.46
C LEU A 46 -1.58 3.53 2.14
N VAL A 47 -0.86 2.45 1.82
CA VAL A 47 -0.18 2.26 0.54
C VAL A 47 -0.84 1.12 -0.19
N ILE A 48 -1.26 1.36 -1.43
CA ILE A 48 -1.95 0.38 -2.28
C ILE A 48 -1.15 0.22 -3.56
N THR A 49 -1.09 -1.01 -4.07
CA THR A 49 -0.55 -1.29 -5.39
C THR A 49 -1.38 -2.36 -6.09
N ASP A 50 -1.47 -2.28 -7.42
CA ASP A 50 -2.03 -3.37 -8.24
C ASP A 50 -1.04 -4.54 -8.35
N HIS A 51 0.27 -4.28 -8.28
CA HIS A 51 1.32 -5.29 -8.42
C HIS A 51 2.51 -5.02 -7.50
N GLN A 52 3.00 -6.07 -6.82
CA GLN A 52 4.27 -6.05 -6.08
C GLN A 52 5.35 -6.86 -6.80
N THR A 53 6.40 -6.22 -7.31
CA THR A 53 7.50 -6.91 -8.02
C THR A 53 8.50 -7.59 -7.07
N ALA A 54 8.62 -7.08 -5.84
CA ALA A 54 9.55 -7.53 -4.82
C ALA A 54 8.88 -7.67 -3.44
N GLY A 55 7.68 -8.28 -3.42
CA GLY A 55 6.92 -8.50 -2.20
C GLY A 55 7.70 -9.31 -1.15
N ARG A 56 7.58 -8.89 0.11
CA ARG A 56 8.29 -9.51 1.25
C ARG A 56 7.30 -10.15 2.22
N GLY A 57 7.37 -11.47 2.33
CA GLY A 57 6.67 -12.27 3.31
C GLY A 57 7.49 -12.48 4.59
N ARG A 58 6.89 -13.17 5.57
CA ARG A 58 7.53 -13.46 6.86
C ARG A 58 8.75 -14.38 6.68
N LEU A 59 9.79 -14.15 7.50
CA LEU A 59 11.05 -14.91 7.52
C LEU A 59 11.82 -14.85 6.18
N GLY A 60 11.79 -13.70 5.51
CA GLY A 60 12.53 -13.50 4.25
C GLY A 60 11.95 -14.21 3.04
N ARG A 61 10.79 -14.87 3.16
CA ARG A 61 10.11 -15.50 2.03
C ARG A 61 9.61 -14.44 1.05
N ARG A 62 9.62 -14.76 -0.25
CA ARG A 62 9.02 -13.92 -1.28
C ARG A 62 7.49 -13.91 -1.11
N TRP A 63 6.90 -12.75 -1.29
CA TRP A 63 5.46 -12.59 -1.50
C TRP A 63 5.22 -12.28 -2.97
N GLU A 64 4.36 -13.05 -3.60
CA GLU A 64 3.98 -12.87 -5.01
C GLU A 64 2.49 -12.54 -5.05
N ALA A 65 2.15 -11.47 -5.77
CA ALA A 65 0.78 -11.04 -6.01
C ALA A 65 0.70 -10.69 -7.49
N PRO A 66 0.34 -11.64 -8.37
CA PRO A 66 0.23 -11.39 -9.80
C PRO A 66 -0.75 -10.23 -10.10
N PRO A 67 -0.54 -9.46 -11.18
CA PRO A 67 -1.47 -8.40 -11.54
C PRO A 67 -2.91 -8.91 -11.64
N GLY A 68 -3.84 -8.28 -10.91
CA GLY A 68 -5.27 -8.60 -10.94
C GLY A 68 -5.73 -9.75 -10.04
N SER A 69 -4.87 -10.26 -9.13
CA SER A 69 -5.24 -11.21 -8.08
C SER A 69 -5.99 -10.59 -6.91
#